data_AF-R8N7D7-F1
#
_entry.id   AF-R8N7D7-F1
#
_cell.length_a   1.000
_cell.length_b   1.000
_cell.length_c   1.000
_cell.angle_alpha   90.00
_cell.angle_beta   90.00
_cell.angle_gamma   90.00
#
_symmetry.space_group_name_H-M   'P 1'
#
loop_
_entity.id
_entity.type
_entity.pdbx_description
1 polymer ?
#
loop_
_entity_poly.entity_id
_entity_poly.type
_entity_poly.pdbx_seq_one_letter_code
_entity_poly.pdbx_strand_id
1 'polypeptide(L)' 'MKNIIDDPINKNIELYYAFFQFVSIITLQKVSTIETRKNKLKNQMKNSYKKNPYYL' A
#
# COMPACT_ATOMS: atom_id res chain seq x y z
N MET A 1 -23.12 0.86 -37.97
CA MET A 1 -21.97 0.31 -37.20
C MET A 1 -22.43 0.04 -35.77
N LYS A 2 -23.09 -1.09 -35.55
CA LYS A 2 -23.65 -1.47 -34.25
C LYS A 2 -23.16 -2.89 -33.95
N ASN A 3 -22.69 -3.09 -32.72
CA ASN A 3 -22.48 -4.38 -32.05
C ASN A 3 -21.13 -5.09 -32.24
N ILE A 4 -20.00 -4.41 -31.99
CA ILE A 4 -18.71 -5.09 -31.74
C ILE A 4 -18.38 -5.17 -30.22
N ILE A 5 -19.15 -4.51 -29.34
CA ILE A 5 -18.71 -4.25 -27.95
C ILE A 5 -19.60 -4.92 -26.87
N ASP A 6 -20.72 -5.56 -27.23
CA ASP A 6 -21.56 -6.30 -26.27
C ASP A 6 -21.13 -7.76 -26.09
N ASP A 7 -19.82 -8.02 -26.10
CA ASP A 7 -19.30 -9.36 -25.83
C ASP A 7 -19.09 -9.51 -24.30
N PRO A 8 -19.77 -10.44 -23.61
CA PRO A 8 -19.63 -10.65 -22.16
C PRO A 8 -18.19 -10.87 -21.69
N ILE A 9 -17.29 -11.27 -22.61
CA ILE A 9 -15.85 -11.36 -22.37
C ILE A 9 -15.25 -10.01 -21.94
N ASN A 10 -15.67 -8.91 -22.58
CA ASN A 10 -15.08 -7.58 -22.36
C ASN A 10 -15.49 -6.99 -21.00
N LYS A 11 -16.71 -7.29 -20.54
CA LYS A 11 -17.23 -6.87 -19.23
C LYS A 11 -16.50 -7.55 -18.06
N ASN A 12 -16.08 -8.80 -18.26
CA ASN A 12 -15.29 -9.53 -17.27
C ASN A 12 -13.86 -8.99 -17.18
N ILE A 13 -13.26 -8.62 -18.32
CA ILE A 13 -11.91 -8.04 -18.38
C ILE A 13 -11.82 -6.73 -17.58
N GLU A 14 -12.79 -5.84 -17.73
CA GLU A 14 -12.85 -4.58 -16.98
C GLU A 14 -12.92 -4.81 -15.46
N LEU A 15 -13.71 -5.81 -15.03
CA LEU A 15 -13.80 -6.20 -13.62
C LEU A 15 -12.47 -6.73 -13.08
N TYR A 16 -11.73 -7.53 -13.87
CA TYR A 16 -10.39 -7.98 -13.50
C TYR A 16 -9.44 -6.80 -13.30
N TYR A 17 -9.39 -5.86 -14.24
CA TYR A 17 -8.53 -4.67 -14.12
C TYR A 17 -8.90 -3.81 -12.90
N ALA A 18 -10.19 -3.58 -12.65
CA ALA A 18 -10.65 -2.85 -11.49
C ALA A 18 -10.24 -3.54 -10.17
N PHE A 19 -10.35 -4.87 -10.11
CA PHE A 19 -9.92 -5.66 -8.97
C PHE A 19 -8.40 -5.58 -8.75
N PHE A 20 -7.59 -5.73 -9.81
CA PHE A 20 -6.15 -5.58 -9.73
C PHE A 20 -5.73 -4.18 -9.26
N GLN A 21 -6.39 -3.14 -9.76
CA GLN A 21 -6.13 -1.77 -9.34
C GLN A 21 -6.48 -1.55 -7.87
N PHE A 22 -7.60 -2.11 -7.40
CA PHE A 22 -7.98 -2.06 -5.99
C PHE A 22 -6.97 -2.76 -5.08
N VAL A 23 -6.57 -3.99 -5.41
CA VAL A 23 -5.57 -4.75 -4.64
C VAL A 23 -4.20 -4.04 -4.66
N SER A 24 -3.84 -3.40 -5.77
CA SER A 24 -2.61 -2.63 -5.90
C SER A 24 -2.60 -1.42 -4.96
N ILE A 25 -3.71 -0.66 -4.90
CA ILE A 25 -3.84 0.49 -3.99
C ILE A 25 -3.73 0.04 -2.53
N ILE A 26 -4.44 -1.04 -2.14
CA ILE A 26 -4.35 -1.58 -0.77
C ILE A 26 -2.91 -1.99 -0.44
N THR A 27 -2.23 -2.64 -1.38
CA THR A 27 -0.85 -3.09 -1.19
C THR A 27 0.09 -1.91 -0.97
N LEU A 28 -0.02 -0.86 -1.79
CA LEU A 28 0.76 0.37 -1.63
C LEU A 28 0.50 1.06 -0.29
N GLN A 29 -0.77 1.16 0.14
CA GLN A 29 -1.13 1.72 1.44
C GLN A 29 -0.51 0.92 2.60
N LYS A 30 -0.53 -0.41 2.52
CA LYS A 30 0.10 -1.28 3.53
C LYS A 30 1.61 -1.08 3.60
N VAL A 31 2.29 -1.04 2.45
CA VAL A 31 3.75 -0.80 2.37
C VAL A 31 4.11 0.56 2.97
N SER A 32 3.40 1.62 2.58
CA SER A 32 3.60 2.97 3.13
C SER A 32 3.37 3.03 4.64
N THR A 33 2.35 2.32 5.14
CA THR A 33 2.07 2.25 6.58
C THR A 33 3.20 1.54 7.34
N ILE A 34 3.72 0.43 6.80
CA ILE A 34 4.85 -0.30 7.38
C ILE A 34 6.10 0.58 7.42
N GLU A 35 6.41 1.28 6.32
CA GLU A 35 7.55 2.17 6.25
C GLU A 35 7.45 3.31 7.28
N THR A 36 6.28 3.94 7.39
CA THR A 36 6.03 4.99 8.36
C THR A 36 6.20 4.48 9.80
N ARG A 37 5.66 3.29 10.11
CA ARG A 37 5.83 2.65 11.43
C ARG A 37 7.28 2.31 11.73
N LYS A 38 8.03 1.79 10.75
CA LYS A 38 9.47 1.52 10.86
C LYS A 38 10.24 2.80 11.21
N ASN A 39 9.95 3.90 10.52
CA ASN A 39 10.61 5.19 10.76
C ASN A 39 10.24 5.76 12.14
N LYS A 40 8.98 5.65 12.55
CA LYS A 40 8.54 6.03 13.91
C LYS A 40 9.29 5.24 14.98
N LEU A 41 9.39 3.91 14.83
CA LEU A 41 10.13 3.05 15.75
C LEU A 41 11.61 3.43 15.82
N LYS A 42 12.26 3.66 14.67
CA LYS A 42 13.66 4.11 14.61
C LYS A 42 13.88 5.43 15.36
N ASN A 43 12.95 6.38 15.22
CA ASN A 43 13.00 7.66 15.93
C ASN A 43 12.77 7.49 17.44
N GLN A 44 11.82 6.63 17.84
CA GLN A 44 11.60 6.29 19.24
C GLN A 44 12.83 5.65 19.88
N MET A 45 13.48 4.70 19.19
CA MET A 45 14.73 4.10 19.66
C MET A 45 15.81 5.15 19.85
N LYS A 46 16.07 6.00 18.85
CA LYS A 46 17.06 7.11 18.97
C LYS A 46 16.77 8.03 20.17
N ASN A 47 15.51 8.39 20.38
CA ASN A 47 15.11 9.23 21.51
C ASN A 47 15.23 8.49 22.86
N SER A 48 14.99 7.18 22.88
CA SER A 48 15.18 6.34 24.07
C SER A 48 16.66 6.19 24.43
N TYR A 49 17.55 6.02 23.45
CA TYR A 49 19.00 5.99 23.68
C TYR A 49 19.51 7.34 24.21
N LYS A 50 19.03 8.47 23.65
CA LYS A 50 19.38 9.81 24.15
C LYS A 50 18.86 10.10 25.57
N LYS A 51 17.80 9.43 26.00
CA LYS A 51 17.22 9.59 27.35
C LYS A 51 17.80 8.62 28.38
N ASN A 52 18.68 7.70 27.97
CA ASN A 52 19.34 6.82 28.92
C ASN A 52 20.39 7.61 29.71
N PRO A 53 20.23 7.83 31.03
CA PRO A 53 21.19 8.58 31.83
C PRO A 53 22.55 7.85 31.98
N TYR A 54 22.65 6.59 31.52
CA TYR A 54 23.85 5.77 31.57
C TYR A 54 24.59 5.66 30.23
N TYR A 55 24.15 6.36 29.19
CA TYR A 55 24.86 6.44 27.90
C TYR A 55 25.49 7.85 27.79
N LEU A 56 26.80 7.92 28.01
CA LEU A 56 27.66 9.10 27.75
C LEU A 56 27.83 9.32 26.25
#